data_AF-A0A8J2KDS1-F1
#
_entry.id   AF-A0A8J2KDS1-F1
#
_cell.length_a   1.000
_cell.length_b   1.000
_cell.length_c   1.000
_cell.angle_alpha   90.00
_cell.angle_beta   90.00
_cell.angle_gamma   90.00
#
_symmetry.space_group_name_H-M   'P 1'
#
loop_
_entity.id
_entity.type
_entity.pdbx_description
1 polymer ?
#
loop_
_entity_poly.entity_id
_entity_poly.type
_entity_poly.pdbx_seq_one_letter_code
_entity_poly.pdbx_strand_id
1 'polypeptide(L)'
;MLWGGRSPRNLKIVWKPIKSTTRRQSFVLGKFRVLEKSALAKLRKSTGYSFSKCKEALEKHSNDCKQAEQWLRAEAQTHGWEKATKLHGRTTAQGLISVLTDSGNAVMVETNCEADFVSRNKKFVSCVSILLV
;
A
#
# COMPACT_ATOMS: atom_id res chain seq x y z
N MET A 1 51.14 -45.12 -22.85
CA MET A 1 52.31 -44.32 -22.40
C MET A 1 52.91 -43.62 -23.61
N LEU A 2 53.47 -42.41 -23.36
CA LEU A 2 54.18 -41.50 -24.27
C LEU A 2 53.35 -40.50 -25.09
N TRP A 3 53.52 -39.24 -24.66
CA TRP A 3 53.02 -37.95 -25.13
C TRP A 3 53.79 -37.44 -26.36
N GLY A 4 53.20 -36.52 -27.13
CA GLY A 4 53.95 -35.74 -28.12
C GLY A 4 53.17 -34.67 -28.90
N GLY A 5 52.90 -33.53 -28.26
CA GLY A 5 52.94 -32.17 -28.81
C GLY A 5 52.30 -31.84 -30.17
N ARG A 6 51.19 -31.07 -30.13
CA ARG A 6 50.88 -30.05 -31.14
C ARG A 6 50.55 -28.73 -30.45
N SER A 7 51.47 -27.78 -30.60
CA SER A 7 51.24 -26.35 -30.37
C SER A 7 50.32 -25.79 -31.46
N PRO A 8 49.23 -25.07 -31.13
CA PRO A 8 48.64 -24.11 -32.03
C PRO A 8 49.25 -22.73 -31.76
N ARG A 9 50.08 -22.30 -32.70
CA ARG A 9 50.49 -20.92 -32.87
C ARG A 9 49.27 -20.04 -33.19
N ASN A 10 49.29 -18.84 -32.62
CA ASN A 10 48.66 -17.61 -33.11
C ASN A 10 47.12 -17.49 -33.09
N LEU A 11 46.57 -17.18 -31.92
CA LEU A 11 45.41 -16.30 -31.81
C LEU A 11 45.85 -15.03 -31.07
N LYS A 12 46.25 -13.99 -31.82
CA LYS A 12 46.43 -12.65 -31.28
C LYS A 12 45.05 -12.09 -30.96
N ILE A 13 44.61 -12.24 -29.71
CA ILE A 13 43.45 -11.53 -29.18
C ILE A 13 43.85 -10.06 -29.09
N VAL A 14 43.46 -9.27 -30.09
CA VAL A 14 43.60 -7.81 -30.06
C VAL A 14 42.59 -7.27 -29.05
N TRP A 15 43.06 -6.99 -27.83
CA TRP A 15 42.31 -6.17 -26.88
C TRP A 15 42.24 -4.74 -27.43
N LYS A 16 41.16 -4.42 -28.16
CA LYS A 16 40.80 -3.01 -28.35
C LYS A 16 40.30 -2.49 -27.00
N PRO A 17 40.86 -1.39 -26.47
CA PRO A 17 40.37 -0.82 -25.23
C PRO A 17 38.93 -0.39 -25.46
N ILE A 18 38.01 -0.95 -24.67
CA ILE A 18 36.67 -0.40 -24.52
C ILE A 18 36.88 1.02 -23.99
N LYS A 19 36.74 2.01 -24.88
CA LYS A 19 36.63 3.40 -24.45
C LYS A 19 35.36 3.42 -23.60
N SER A 20 35.55 3.49 -22.28
CA SER A 20 34.49 3.82 -21.34
C SER A 20 34.05 5.24 -21.67
N THR A 21 33.16 5.36 -22.64
CA THR A 21 32.36 6.54 -22.86
C THR A 21 31.57 6.69 -21.57
N THR A 22 32.13 7.46 -20.64
CA THR A 22 31.45 7.97 -19.46
C THR A 22 30.32 8.83 -19.98
N ARG A 23 29.23 8.16 -20.36
CA ARG A 23 27.93 8.78 -20.51
C ARG A 23 27.63 9.26 -19.12
N ARG A 24 27.91 10.54 -18.86
CA ARG A 24 27.26 11.31 -17.80
C ARG A 24 25.77 11.15 -18.07
N GLN A 25 25.19 10.05 -17.62
CA GLN A 25 23.79 10.03 -17.30
C GLN A 25 23.68 11.12 -16.26
N SER A 26 23.14 12.26 -16.68
CA SER A 26 22.43 13.18 -15.81
C SER A 26 21.42 12.34 -15.07
N PHE A 27 21.88 11.73 -13.97
CA PHE A 27 21.04 11.11 -12.98
C PHE A 27 20.23 12.28 -12.45
N VAL A 28 19.03 12.44 -13.01
CA VAL A 28 18.04 13.38 -12.51
C VAL A 28 17.94 13.04 -11.04
N LEU A 29 18.47 13.92 -10.19
CA LEU A 29 18.29 13.86 -8.74
C LEU A 29 16.78 14.03 -8.54
N GLY A 30 16.04 12.93 -8.67
CA GLY A 30 14.70 12.81 -8.15
C GLY A 30 14.83 13.21 -6.69
N LYS A 31 14.16 14.30 -6.31
CA LYS A 31 14.10 14.84 -4.96
C LYS A 31 13.90 13.69 -3.98
N PHE A 32 14.98 13.16 -3.40
CA PHE A 32 14.90 12.22 -2.30
C PHE A 32 14.57 13.08 -1.08
N ARG A 33 13.28 13.41 -0.91
CA ARG A 33 12.81 14.13 0.27
C ARG A 33 13.17 13.24 1.46
N VAL A 34 13.96 13.78 2.39
CA VAL A 34 14.27 13.11 3.65
C VAL A 34 12.95 12.97 4.40
N LEU A 35 12.46 11.74 4.47
CA LEU A 35 11.29 11.38 5.24
C LEU A 35 11.71 11.03 6.65
N GLU A 36 11.18 11.77 7.60
CA GLU A 36 11.41 11.52 9.01
C GLU A 36 10.78 10.18 9.43
N LYS A 37 11.62 9.18 9.74
CA LYS A 37 11.17 7.85 10.20
C LYS A 37 10.27 7.97 11.44
N SER A 38 10.58 8.93 12.31
CA SER A 38 9.81 9.22 13.52
C SER A 38 8.41 9.75 13.21
N ALA A 39 8.29 10.66 12.22
CA ALA A 39 7.02 11.22 11.77
C ALA A 39 6.13 10.16 11.10
N LEU A 40 6.72 9.30 10.25
CA LEU A 40 6.01 8.21 9.60
C LEU A 40 5.42 7.21 10.60
N ALA A 41 6.19 6.85 11.64
CA ALA A 41 5.73 5.96 12.69
C ALA A 41 4.61 6.61 13.54
N LYS A 42 4.73 7.90 13.86
CA LYS A 42 3.69 8.66 14.57
C LYS A 42 2.38 8.69 13.77
N LEU A 43 2.44 9.09 12.50
CA LEU A 43 1.27 9.20 11.63
C LEU A 43 0.56 7.86 11.43
N ARG A 44 1.31 6.76 11.28
CA ARG A 44 0.70 5.42 11.20
C ARG A 44 0.04 5.01 12.52
N LYS A 45 0.65 5.30 13.67
CA LYS A 45 0.08 4.93 14.98
C LYS A 45 -1.22 5.70 15.25
N SER A 46 -1.30 6.98 14.87
CA SER A 46 -2.51 7.78 15.07
C SER A 46 -3.63 7.40 14.11
N THR A 47 -3.32 7.17 12.83
CA THR A 47 -4.35 7.04 11.79
C THR A 47 -4.66 5.60 11.39
N GLY A 48 -3.69 4.68 11.52
CA GLY A 48 -3.83 3.28 11.12
C GLY A 48 -3.79 3.01 9.60
N TYR A 49 -3.49 4.01 8.75
CA TYR A 49 -3.34 3.79 7.30
C TYR A 49 -2.08 2.97 6.96
N SER A 50 -2.02 2.48 5.72
CA SER A 50 -0.84 1.75 5.21
C SER A 50 0.40 2.63 5.19
N PHE A 51 1.57 2.03 5.40
CA PHE A 51 2.85 2.75 5.38
C PHE A 51 3.08 3.51 4.07
N SER A 52 2.68 2.94 2.92
CA SER A 52 2.80 3.58 1.61
C SER A 52 2.01 4.88 1.53
N LYS A 53 0.78 4.89 2.01
CA LYS A 53 -0.08 6.08 1.99
C LYS A 53 0.39 7.13 3.00
N CYS A 54 0.83 6.73 4.19
CA CYS A 54 1.45 7.65 5.14
C CYS A 54 2.73 8.29 4.58
N LYS A 55 3.53 7.53 3.83
CA LYS A 55 4.73 8.03 3.16
C LYS A 55 4.37 9.05 2.07
N GLU A 56 3.43 8.71 1.20
CA GLU A 56 2.94 9.60 0.14
C GLU A 56 2.39 10.92 0.71
N ALA A 57 1.62 10.84 1.79
CA ALA A 57 1.07 12.00 2.49
C ALA A 57 2.18 12.93 3.01
N LEU A 58 3.19 12.37 3.69
CA LEU A 58 4.31 13.14 4.22
C LEU A 58 5.20 13.73 3.11
N GLU A 59 5.36 13.03 1.99
CA GLU A 59 6.10 13.55 0.83
C GLU A 59 5.40 14.77 0.22
N LYS A 60 4.07 14.72 0.08
CA LYS A 60 3.24 15.81 -0.47
C LYS A 60 3.23 17.05 0.44
N HIS A 61 3.15 16.85 1.75
CA HIS A 61 3.04 17.93 2.75
C HIS A 61 4.36 18.24 3.46
N SER A 62 5.50 17.88 2.89
CA SER A 62 6.84 18.24 3.39
C SER A 62 7.04 17.90 4.88
N ASN A 63 6.65 16.69 5.28
CA ASN A 63 6.70 16.17 6.66
C ASN A 63 5.74 16.82 7.69
N ASP A 64 4.78 17.66 7.28
CA ASP A 64 3.73 18.15 8.18
C ASP A 64 2.71 17.04 8.50
N CYS A 65 2.71 16.59 9.76
CA CYS A 65 1.83 15.52 10.22
C CYS A 65 0.34 15.91 10.21
N LYS A 66 -0.01 17.18 10.47
CA LYS A 66 -1.42 17.62 10.54
C LYS A 66 -2.03 17.66 9.15
N GLN A 67 -1.32 18.27 8.20
CA GLN A 67 -1.77 18.32 6.81
C GLN A 67 -1.78 16.92 6.19
N ALA A 68 -0.77 16.08 6.49
CA ALA A 68 -0.75 14.70 6.02
C ALA A 68 -1.95 13.89 6.55
N GLU A 69 -2.38 14.10 7.79
CA GLU A 69 -3.57 13.45 8.34
C GLU A 69 -4.86 13.90 7.64
N GLN A 70 -5.03 15.20 7.40
CA GLN A 70 -6.18 15.72 6.65
C GLN A 70 -6.23 15.16 5.23
N TRP A 71 -5.09 15.11 4.55
CA TRP A 71 -4.98 14.53 3.22
C TRP A 71 -5.32 13.03 3.22
N LEU A 72 -4.83 12.27 4.21
CA LEU A 72 -5.18 10.84 4.35
C LEU A 72 -6.67 10.61 4.55
N ARG A 73 -7.37 11.48 5.28
CA ARG A 73 -8.82 11.39 5.46
C ARG A 73 -9.58 11.68 4.16
N ALA A 74 -9.17 12.71 3.43
CA ALA A 74 -9.76 13.02 2.12
C ALA A 74 -9.56 11.84 1.14
N GLU A 75 -8.36 11.28 1.10
CA GLU A 75 -8.08 10.12 0.23
C GLU A 75 -8.79 8.83 0.66
N ALA A 76 -9.14 8.69 1.94
CA ALA A 76 -9.91 7.54 2.40
C ALA A 76 -11.31 7.51 1.79
N GLN A 77 -11.90 8.68 1.55
CA GLN A 77 -13.23 8.80 0.95
C GLN A 77 -13.19 8.45 -0.55
N THR A 78 -12.31 9.10 -1.30
CA THR A 78 -12.14 8.90 -2.75
C THR A 78 -11.81 7.45 -3.09
N HIS A 79 -10.74 6.91 -2.50
CA HIS A 79 -10.33 5.53 -2.74
C HIS A 79 -11.26 4.51 -2.09
N GLY A 80 -12.03 4.92 -1.08
CA GLY A 80 -13.06 4.08 -0.46
C GLY A 80 -14.12 3.68 -1.48
N TRP A 81 -14.67 4.65 -2.20
CA TRP A 81 -15.66 4.40 -3.26
C TRP A 81 -15.09 3.57 -4.41
N GLU A 82 -13.88 3.91 -4.90
CA GLU A 82 -13.25 3.14 -5.97
C GLU A 82 -13.05 1.67 -5.60
N LYS A 83 -12.62 1.39 -4.35
CA LYS A 83 -12.44 0.02 -3.86
C LYS A 83 -13.78 -0.69 -3.71
N ALA A 84 -14.80 -0.01 -3.20
CA ALA A 84 -16.13 -0.59 -3.08
C ALA A 84 -16.64 -1.03 -4.46
N THR A 85 -16.51 -0.18 -5.48
CA THR A 85 -16.89 -0.52 -6.87
C THR A 85 -16.10 -1.70 -7.43
N LYS A 86 -14.80 -1.82 -7.12
CA LYS A 86 -13.96 -2.95 -7.58
C LYS A 86 -14.26 -4.27 -6.88
N LEU A 87 -14.72 -4.21 -5.63
CA LEU A 87 -15.10 -5.39 -4.85
C LEU A 87 -16.56 -5.78 -5.07
N HIS A 88 -17.36 -4.88 -5.66
CA HIS A 88 -18.73 -5.12 -6.04
C HIS A 88 -18.82 -6.34 -6.98
N GLY A 89 -19.74 -7.25 -6.67
CA GLY A 89 -19.95 -8.50 -7.44
C GLY A 89 -19.21 -9.73 -6.90
N ARG A 90 -18.40 -9.60 -5.84
CA ARG A 90 -17.85 -10.76 -5.13
C ARG A 90 -18.91 -11.40 -4.23
N THR A 91 -18.88 -12.71 -4.12
CA THR A 91 -19.81 -13.46 -3.26
C THR A 91 -19.53 -13.18 -1.79
N THR A 92 -20.53 -12.69 -1.07
CA THR A 92 -20.47 -12.45 0.38
C THR A 92 -21.48 -13.36 1.08
N ALA A 93 -20.99 -14.43 1.71
CA ALA A 93 -21.83 -15.45 2.38
C ALA A 93 -21.73 -15.41 3.91
N GLN A 94 -20.82 -14.60 4.46
CA GLN A 94 -20.66 -14.38 5.89
C GLN A 94 -21.25 -13.01 6.25
N GLY A 95 -21.40 -12.70 7.54
CA GLY A 95 -21.95 -11.40 7.94
C GLY A 95 -22.27 -11.28 9.41
N LEU A 96 -23.05 -10.23 9.73
CA LEU A 96 -23.61 -9.97 11.04
C LEU A 96 -25.04 -9.46 10.89
N ILE A 97 -25.95 -9.94 11.73
CA ILE A 97 -27.31 -9.43 11.87
C ILE A 97 -27.35 -8.58 13.14
N SER A 98 -27.85 -7.36 13.03
CA SER A 98 -28.02 -6.45 14.15
C SER A 98 -29.48 -6.02 14.27
N VAL A 99 -29.98 -5.97 15.49
CA VAL A 99 -31.38 -5.64 15.78
C VAL A 99 -31.40 -4.51 16.80
N LEU A 100 -32.13 -3.44 16.49
CA LEU A 100 -32.45 -2.38 17.44
C LEU A 100 -33.95 -2.43 17.73
N THR A 101 -34.30 -2.36 19.00
CA THR A 101 -35.68 -2.19 19.45
C THR A 101 -35.81 -0.90 20.24
N ASP A 102 -36.85 -0.13 19.95
CA ASP A 102 -37.19 1.08 20.69
C ASP A 102 -38.70 1.27 20.73
N SER A 103 -39.24 1.39 21.95
CA SER A 103 -40.62 1.82 22.20
C SER A 103 -41.70 1.09 21.37
N GLY A 104 -41.53 -0.23 21.19
CA GLY A 104 -42.45 -1.08 20.43
C GLY A 104 -42.13 -1.20 18.93
N ASN A 105 -41.15 -0.45 18.42
CA ASN A 105 -40.62 -0.58 17.07
C ASN A 105 -39.34 -1.44 17.07
N ALA A 106 -39.11 -2.16 15.97
CA ALA A 106 -37.91 -2.97 15.79
C ALA A 106 -37.34 -2.78 14.37
N VAL A 107 -36.03 -2.62 14.28
CA VAL A 107 -35.28 -2.55 13.03
C VAL A 107 -34.25 -3.67 13.03
N MET A 108 -34.19 -4.44 11.94
CA MET A 108 -33.19 -5.48 11.73
C MET A 108 -32.38 -5.16 10.49
N VAL A 109 -31.06 -5.23 10.62
CA VAL A 109 -30.10 -4.99 9.54
C VAL A 109 -29.21 -6.22 9.40
N GLU A 110 -29.22 -6.82 8.21
CA GLU A 110 -28.23 -7.82 7.81
C GLU A 110 -27.09 -7.13 7.06
N THR A 111 -25.85 -7.36 7.48
CA THR A 111 -24.66 -6.86 6.80
C THR A 111 -23.72 -8.00 6.48
N ASN A 112 -23.53 -8.26 5.18
CA ASN A 112 -22.71 -9.37 4.69
C ASN A 112 -21.25 -8.95 4.45
N CYS A 113 -20.35 -9.92 4.51
CA CYS A 113 -18.92 -9.80 4.23
C CYS A 113 -18.38 -11.09 3.59
N GLU A 114 -17.19 -11.00 2.96
CA GLU A 114 -16.58 -12.15 2.27
C GLU A 114 -16.11 -13.25 3.24
N ALA A 115 -15.55 -12.86 4.39
CA ALA A 115 -14.92 -13.77 5.34
C ALA A 115 -15.33 -13.46 6.80
N ASP A 116 -15.37 -14.51 7.62
CA ASP A 116 -15.84 -14.49 9.01
C ASP A 116 -14.96 -13.67 9.98
N PHE A 117 -13.66 -13.57 9.71
CA PHE A 117 -12.78 -12.71 10.51
C PHE A 117 -13.11 -11.23 10.38
N VAL A 118 -13.80 -10.83 9.30
CA VAL A 118 -14.26 -9.45 9.10
C VAL A 118 -15.45 -9.14 10.00
N SER A 119 -16.43 -10.04 10.09
CA SER A 119 -17.63 -9.81 10.91
C SER A 119 -17.33 -9.71 12.41
N ARG A 120 -16.26 -10.35 12.87
CA ARG A 120 -15.79 -10.29 14.28
C ARG A 120 -14.92 -9.06 14.59
N ASN A 121 -14.53 -8.29 13.58
CA ASN A 121 -13.68 -7.12 13.79
C ASN A 121 -14.47 -5.99 14.45
N LYS A 122 -13.93 -5.42 15.53
CA LYS A 122 -14.52 -4.26 16.23
C LYS A 122 -14.87 -3.11 15.28
N LYS A 123 -14.04 -2.82 14.27
CA LYS A 123 -14.32 -1.77 13.29
C LYS A 123 -15.57 -2.06 12.45
N PHE A 124 -15.80 -3.32 12.09
CA PHE A 124 -16.97 -3.74 11.33
C PHE A 124 -18.22 -3.65 12.20
N VAL A 125 -18.16 -4.15 13.44
CA VAL A 125 -19.25 -4.05 14.41
C VAL A 125 -19.63 -2.59 14.69
N SER A 126 -18.65 -1.71 14.91
CA SER A 126 -18.91 -0.27 15.07
C SER A 126 -19.56 0.34 13.84
N CYS A 127 -19.17 -0.08 12.62
CA CYS A 127 -19.80 0.40 11.39
C CYS A 127 -21.29 0.01 11.32
N VAL A 128 -21.62 -1.25 11.61
CA VAL A 128 -23.01 -1.73 11.63
C VAL A 128 -23.83 -1.02 12.70
N SER A 129 -23.25 -0.76 13.87
CA SER A 129 -23.93 -0.03 14.94
C SER A 129 -24.33 1.39 14.54
N ILE A 130 -23.58 2.06 13.65
CA ILE A 130 -23.91 3.42 13.18
C ILE A 130 -25.15 3.39 12.26
N LEU A 131 -25.43 2.27 11.59
CA LEU A 131 -26.60 2.15 10.71
C LEU A 131 -27.93 2.04 11.46
N LEU A 132 -27.89 1.73 12.76
CA LEU A 132 -29.08 1.56 13.59
C LEU A 132 -29.41 2.81 14.41
N VAL A 133 -28.54 3.83 14.43
CA VAL A 133 -28.75 5.10 15.16
C VAL A 133 -29.32 6.14 14.23
#